data_AF-A0A2G2DDW4-F1
#
_entry.id   AF-A0A2G2DDW4-F1
#
_cell.length_a   1.000
_cell.length_b   1.000
_cell.length_c   1.000
_cell.angle_alpha   90.00
_cell.angle_beta   90.00
_cell.angle_gamma   90.00
#
_symmetry.space_group_name_H-M   'P 1'
#
loop_
_entity.id
_entity.type
_entity.pdbx_description
1 polymer ?
#
loop_
_entity_poly.entity_id
_entity_poly.type
_entity_poly.pdbx_seq_one_letter_code
_entity_poly.pdbx_strand_id
1 'polypeptide(L)'
;MSFDGTALKFPGWSETEPVKQAERQAKWLSQWLGSATGEDLSVIPALAVPGWFLKIEKRSEVRIYNGKNPLFLAKGKQVLSEQRMKAIAHQVEAKCRDVKLRAYRKD
;
A
#
# COMPACT_ATOMS: atom_id res chain seq x y z
N MET A 1 0.95 5.97 -18.88
CA MET A 1 0.02 6.66 -17.96
C MET A 1 0.83 7.63 -17.12
N SER A 2 0.27 8.81 -16.82
CA SER A 2 0.89 9.74 -15.87
C SER A 2 0.09 9.85 -14.59
N PHE A 3 0.75 10.30 -13.53
CA PHE A 3 0.14 10.54 -12.23
C PHE A 3 0.48 11.96 -11.77
N ASP A 4 -0.54 12.78 -11.59
CA ASP A 4 -0.41 14.20 -11.23
C ASP A 4 -0.33 14.46 -9.71
N GLY A 5 -0.21 13.39 -8.92
CA GLY A 5 -0.21 13.41 -7.47
C GLY A 5 -1.57 13.06 -6.85
N THR A 6 -2.65 13.17 -7.62
CA THR A 6 -4.05 12.94 -7.15
C THR A 6 -4.86 12.03 -8.07
N ALA A 7 -4.58 12.03 -9.38
CA ALA A 7 -5.31 11.30 -10.39
C ALA A 7 -4.37 10.52 -11.32
N LEU A 8 -4.76 9.30 -11.65
CA LEU A 8 -4.14 8.50 -12.72
C LEU A 8 -4.69 8.98 -14.07
N LYS A 9 -3.80 9.30 -15.00
CA LYS A 9 -4.12 9.78 -16.35
C LYS A 9 -3.80 8.69 -17.38
N PHE A 10 -4.83 7.98 -17.82
CA PHE A 10 -4.74 6.98 -18.86
C PHE A 10 -5.03 7.60 -20.24
N PRO A 11 -4.69 6.91 -21.34
CA PRO A 11 -5.12 7.33 -22.68
C PRO A 11 -6.64 7.31 -22.78
N GLY A 12 -7.26 8.49 -22.77
CA GLY A 12 -8.71 8.65 -22.97
C GLY A 12 -9.56 8.72 -21.69
N TRP A 13 -9.01 8.45 -20.50
CA TRP A 13 -9.74 8.63 -19.24
C TRP A 13 -8.82 8.94 -18.06
N SER A 14 -9.43 9.36 -16.94
CA SER A 14 -8.73 9.63 -15.68
C SER A 14 -9.44 8.94 -14.53
N GLU A 15 -8.66 8.47 -13.56
CA GLU A 15 -9.19 7.79 -12.37
C GLU A 15 -8.64 8.42 -11.10
N THR A 16 -9.51 8.60 -10.11
CA THR A 16 -9.13 9.11 -8.78
C THR A 16 -9.49 8.15 -7.65
N GLU A 17 -10.50 7.31 -7.85
CA GLU A 17 -11.00 6.44 -6.80
C GLU A 17 -9.98 5.41 -6.30
N PRO A 18 -9.14 4.78 -7.15
CA PRO A 18 -8.09 3.88 -6.65
C PRO A 18 -7.07 4.59 -5.73
N VAL A 19 -6.78 5.86 -6.01
CA VAL A 19 -5.84 6.68 -5.20
C VAL A 19 -6.48 6.98 -3.84
N LYS A 20 -7.71 7.51 -3.84
CA LYS A 20 -8.46 7.77 -2.61
C LYS A 20 -8.69 6.50 -1.79
N GLN A 21 -8.91 5.37 -2.46
CA GLN A 21 -9.05 4.08 -1.78
C GLN A 21 -7.75 3.70 -1.07
N ALA A 22 -6.59 3.83 -1.72
CA ALA A 22 -5.31 3.55 -1.07
C ALA A 22 -5.09 4.42 0.18
N GLU A 23 -5.42 5.70 0.12
CA GLU A 23 -5.36 6.63 1.26
C GLU A 23 -6.29 6.20 2.40
N ARG A 24 -7.56 5.88 2.09
CA ARG A 24 -8.53 5.37 3.09
C ARG A 24 -8.03 4.09 3.75
N GLN A 25 -7.45 3.18 2.97
CA GLN A 25 -6.92 1.92 3.49
C GLN A 25 -5.70 2.12 4.39
N ALA A 26 -4.80 3.04 4.02
CA ALA A 26 -3.65 3.39 4.86
C ALA A 26 -4.11 4.01 6.20
N LYS A 27 -5.07 4.93 6.15
CA LYS A 27 -5.67 5.52 7.36
C LYS A 27 -6.31 4.47 8.25
N TRP A 28 -7.13 3.59 7.67
CA TRP A 28 -7.76 2.50 8.40
C TRP A 28 -6.72 1.57 9.05
N LEU A 29 -5.69 1.16 8.30
CA LEU A 29 -4.65 0.25 8.78
C LEU A 29 -3.84 0.88 9.91
N SER A 30 -3.51 2.17 9.81
CA SER A 30 -2.83 2.92 10.87
C SER A 30 -3.65 2.96 12.16
N GLN A 31 -4.95 3.28 12.08
CA GLN A 31 -5.85 3.31 13.23
C GLN A 31 -6.02 1.92 13.87
N TRP A 32 -6.19 0.89 13.05
CA TRP A 32 -6.34 -0.48 13.54
C TRP A 32 -5.05 -0.99 14.19
N LEU A 33 -3.89 -0.77 13.57
CA LEU A 33 -2.60 -1.15 14.14
C LEU A 33 -2.37 -0.42 15.47
N GLY A 34 -2.63 0.88 15.53
CA GLY A 34 -2.45 1.62 16.79
C GLY A 34 -3.38 1.18 17.90
N SER A 35 -4.60 0.74 17.56
CA SER A 35 -5.51 0.10 18.53
C SER A 35 -5.00 -1.27 18.98
N ALA A 36 -4.35 -2.03 18.09
CA ALA A 36 -3.88 -3.39 18.36
C ALA A 36 -2.53 -3.43 19.11
N THR A 37 -1.65 -2.46 18.89
CA THR A 37 -0.30 -2.41 19.47
C THR A 37 -0.14 -1.37 20.57
N GLY A 38 -1.09 -0.43 20.70
CA GLY A 38 -0.97 0.71 21.63
C GLY A 38 0.02 1.77 21.18
N GLU A 39 0.46 1.76 19.92
CA GLU A 39 1.46 2.68 19.37
C GLU A 39 0.95 3.42 18.14
N ASP A 40 1.31 4.69 17.97
CA ASP A 40 1.05 5.38 16.70
C ASP A 40 2.00 4.88 15.60
N LEU A 41 1.43 4.44 14.47
CA LEU A 41 2.14 3.81 13.37
C LEU A 41 1.79 4.49 12.05
N SER A 42 2.81 5.06 11.41
CA SER A 42 2.67 5.64 10.08
C SER A 42 2.57 4.53 9.03
N VAL A 43 1.46 4.53 8.29
CA VAL A 43 1.22 3.62 7.16
C VAL A 43 1.27 4.42 5.87
N ILE A 44 2.15 4.01 4.96
CA ILE A 44 2.31 4.67 3.66
C ILE A 44 1.39 4.00 2.64
N PRO A 45 0.44 4.73 2.02
CA PRO A 45 -0.39 4.17 0.97
C PRO A 45 0.45 3.84 -0.27
N ALA A 46 0.16 2.69 -0.89
CA ALA A 46 0.78 2.29 -2.15
C ALA A 46 -0.27 1.75 -3.11
N LEU A 47 -0.11 2.03 -4.40
CA LEU A 47 -1.00 1.58 -5.46
C LEU A 47 -0.19 0.97 -6.61
N ALA A 48 -0.48 -0.31 -6.88
CA ALA A 48 0.06 -1.02 -8.01
C ALA A 48 -0.79 -0.75 -9.25
N VAL A 49 -0.16 -0.35 -10.36
CA VAL A 49 -0.81 -0.21 -11.67
C VAL A 49 -0.04 -1.04 -12.70
N PRO A 50 -0.25 -2.37 -12.70
CA PRO A 50 0.45 -3.29 -13.60
C PRO A 50 0.10 -3.04 -15.07
N GLY A 51 1.03 -3.35 -15.97
CA GLY A 51 0.84 -3.21 -17.42
C GLY A 51 1.08 -1.80 -17.97
N TRP A 52 1.41 -0.82 -17.11
CA TRP A 52 1.64 0.56 -17.53
C TRP A 52 3.07 1.02 -17.30
N PHE A 53 3.59 1.79 -18.26
CA PHE A 53 4.73 2.67 -18.01
C PHE A 53 4.23 3.91 -17.23
N LEU A 54 4.91 4.21 -16.12
CA LEU A 54 4.49 5.23 -15.17
C LEU A 54 5.35 6.49 -15.30
N LYS A 55 4.70 7.64 -15.43
CA LYS A 55 5.31 8.96 -15.30
C LYS A 55 4.71 9.67 -14.10
N ILE A 56 5.49 9.85 -13.03
CA ILE A 56 5.08 10.62 -11.85
C ILE A 56 5.41 12.08 -12.12
N GLU A 57 4.40 12.93 -12.21
CA GLU A 57 4.57 14.36 -12.54
C GLU A 57 4.71 15.20 -11.27
N LYS A 58 4.01 14.83 -10.20
CA LYS A 58 4.10 15.49 -8.89
C LYS A 58 4.29 14.46 -7.78
N ARG A 59 4.94 14.90 -6.71
CA ARG A 59 5.07 14.10 -5.48
C ARG A 59 3.69 13.87 -4.86
N SER A 60 3.48 12.68 -4.33
CA SER A 60 2.28 12.27 -3.61
C SER A 60 2.66 11.47 -2.37
N GLU A 61 1.73 11.41 -1.42
CA GLU A 61 1.81 10.48 -0.30
C GLU A 61 1.58 9.04 -0.75
N VAL A 62 0.80 8.83 -1.81
CA VAL A 62 0.56 7.52 -2.41
C VAL A 62 1.73 7.11 -3.29
N ARG A 63 2.37 5.99 -2.94
CA ARG A 63 3.43 5.36 -3.73
C ARG A 63 2.82 4.62 -4.92
N ILE A 64 2.95 5.17 -6.12
CA ILE A 64 2.51 4.50 -7.35
C ILE A 64 3.65 3.65 -7.93
N TYR A 65 3.36 2.42 -8.33
CA TYR A 65 4.33 1.54 -9.00
C TYR A 65 3.67 0.59 -9.99
N ASN A 66 4.47 0.03 -10.90
CA ASN A 66 3.97 -0.76 -12.04
C ASN A 66 3.80 -2.26 -11.71
N GLY A 67 3.79 -2.64 -10.44
CA GLY A 67 3.76 -4.03 -10.00
C GLY A 67 5.12 -4.75 -10.05
N LYS A 68 6.17 -4.16 -10.64
CA LYS A 68 7.51 -4.76 -10.70
C LYS A 68 8.43 -4.16 -9.64
N ASN A 69 9.33 -4.99 -9.10
CA ASN A 69 10.39 -4.60 -8.16
C ASN A 69 9.89 -3.75 -6.97
N PRO A 70 8.98 -4.27 -6.12
CA PRO A 70 8.37 -3.51 -5.02
C PRO A 70 9.36 -3.14 -3.89
N LEU A 71 10.60 -3.64 -3.93
CA LEU A 71 11.62 -3.40 -2.90
C LEU A 71 11.84 -1.92 -2.58
N PHE A 72 11.61 -1.02 -3.54
CA PHE A 72 11.73 0.42 -3.30
C PHE A 72 10.72 0.95 -2.26
N LEU A 73 9.59 0.26 -2.06
CA LEU A 73 8.59 0.62 -1.04
C LEU A 73 9.15 0.47 0.38
N ALA A 74 10.09 -0.45 0.58
CA ALA A 74 10.78 -0.67 1.84
C ALA A 74 12.11 0.09 1.96
N LYS A 75 12.51 0.87 0.95
CA LYS A 75 13.74 1.67 1.00
C LYS A 75 13.52 2.92 1.87
N GLY A 76 14.45 3.16 2.79
CA GLY A 76 14.45 4.36 3.63
C GLY A 76 15.22 4.16 4.92
N LYS A 77 15.16 5.16 5.79
CA LYS A 77 15.66 5.02 7.16
C LYS A 77 14.79 4.02 7.92
N GLN A 78 15.40 3.03 8.55
CA GLN A 78 14.68 2.17 9.48
C GLN A 78 14.22 2.99 10.68
N VAL A 79 12.90 3.05 10.89
CA VAL A 79 12.27 3.79 12.00
C VAL A 79 11.62 2.87 13.04
N LEU A 80 11.50 1.58 12.73
CA LEU A 80 10.95 0.56 13.63
C LEU A 80 12.08 -0.34 14.15
N SER A 81 12.05 -0.66 15.44
CA SER A 81 12.91 -1.71 16.00
C SER A 81 12.46 -3.09 15.54
N GLU A 82 13.34 -4.09 15.63
CA GLU A 82 13.00 -5.48 15.27
C GLU A 82 11.82 -6.03 16.06
N GLN A 83 11.76 -5.72 17.36
CA GLN A 83 10.64 -6.10 18.22
C GLN A 83 9.32 -5.52 17.72
N ARG A 84 9.30 -4.24 17.33
CA ARG A 84 8.11 -3.58 16.78
C ARG A 84 7.70 -4.19 15.44
N MET A 85 8.65 -4.44 14.55
CA MET A 85 8.38 -5.10 13.28
C MET A 85 7.74 -6.48 13.49
N LYS A 86 8.26 -7.28 14.43
CA LYS A 86 7.71 -8.60 14.75
C LYS A 86 6.29 -8.52 15.32
N ALA A 87 6.01 -7.56 16.22
CA ALA A 87 4.68 -7.36 16.78
C ALA A 87 3.66 -6.94 15.70
N ILE A 88 4.02 -5.99 14.83
CA ILE A 88 3.18 -5.54 13.71
C ILE A 88 2.91 -6.70 12.75
N ALA A 89 3.94 -7.44 12.35
CA ALA A 89 3.80 -8.58 11.46
C ALA A 89 2.83 -9.62 12.03
N HIS A 90 2.95 -9.95 13.31
CA HIS A 90 2.04 -10.89 13.98
C HIS A 90 0.57 -10.43 13.93
N GLN A 91 0.30 -9.15 14.21
CA GLN A 91 -1.06 -8.60 14.13
C GLN A 91 -1.62 -8.69 12.71
N VAL A 92 -0.83 -8.27 11.71
CA VAL A 92 -1.23 -8.31 10.30
C VAL A 92 -1.51 -9.75 9.85
N GLU A 93 -0.65 -10.70 10.22
CA GLU A 93 -0.87 -12.12 9.89
C GLU A 93 -2.14 -12.67 10.52
N ALA A 94 -2.39 -12.39 11.81
CA ALA A 94 -3.61 -12.81 12.49
C ALA A 94 -4.87 -12.25 11.81
N LYS A 95 -4.81 -10.99 11.33
CA LYS A 95 -5.91 -10.33 10.64
C LYS A 95 -6.13 -10.83 9.21
N CYS A 96 -5.08 -11.23 8.50
CA CYS A 96 -5.18 -11.63 7.09
C CYS A 96 -5.35 -13.15 6.87
N ARG A 97 -5.04 -13.98 7.87
CA ARG A 97 -5.14 -15.45 7.80
C ARG A 97 -6.43 -15.99 8.43
N ASP A 98 -7.40 -15.13 8.69
CA ASP A 98 -8.74 -15.51 9.18
C ASP A 98 -9.64 -16.10 8.08
N VAL A 99 -9.24 -15.99 6.81
CA VAL A 99 -9.95 -16.57 5.66
C VAL A 99 -9.24 -17.83 5.16
N LYS A 100 -10.00 -18.91 4.91
CA LYS A 100 -9.49 -20.14 4.26
C LYS A 100 -8.82 -19.77 2.94
N LEU A 101 -7.56 -20.20 2.75
CA LEU A 101 -6.84 -20.06 1.49
C LEU A 101 -7.69 -20.66 0.36
N ARG A 102 -8.24 -19.79 -0.50
CA ARG A 102 -8.74 -20.23 -1.80
C ARG A 102 -7.51 -20.51 -2.66
N ALA A 103 -7.01 -21.74 -2.56
CA ALA A 103 -5.97 -22.21 -3.46
C ALA A 103 -6.44 -21.96 -4.90
N TYR A 104 -5.59 -21.30 -5.69
CA TYR A 104 -5.81 -21.01 -7.10
C TYR A 104 -6.10 -22.33 -7.81
N ARG A 105 -7.35 -22.57 -8.24
CA ARG A 105 -7.64 -23.68 -9.16
C ARG A 105 -7.05 -23.31 -10.52
N LYS A 106 -5.96 -24.00 -10.88
CA LYS A 106 -5.57 -24.13 -12.28
C LYS A 106 -6.55 -25.14 -12.88
N ASP A 107 -7.60 -24.62 -13.50
CA ASP A 107 -8.34 -25.35 -14.52
C ASP A 107 -7.65 -25.12 -15.87
#